data_AF-A0A9J5XCP6-F1
#
_entry.id   AF-A0A9J5XCP6-F1
#
_cell.length_a   1.000
_cell.length_b   1.000
_cell.length_c   1.000
_cell.angle_alpha   90.00
_cell.angle_beta   90.00
_cell.angle_gamma   90.00
#
_symmetry.space_group_name_H-M   'P 1'
#
loop_
_entity.id
_entity.type
_entity.pdbx_description
1 polymer ?
#
loop_
_entity_poly.entity_id
_entity_poly.type
_entity_poly.pdbx_seq_one_letter_code
_entity_poly.pdbx_strand_id
1 'polypeptide(L)'
;MLALSKWSREQFGDIFKHLLIREEIVGLKEELFEHSPTTDNKVVLNQAHAEYKHYLHYKEEFWRQKASIQWYSEGDKNTKFFHGLVRGRRRRLNLQKIMKVARELAKGEAAVVAEATRIFQN
;
A
#
# COMPACT_ATOMS: atom_id res chain seq x y z
N MET A 1 9.16 -9.08 4.02
CA MET A 1 8.72 -8.36 2.81
C MET A 1 9.43 -8.77 1.52
N LEU A 2 10.68 -9.26 1.54
CA LEU A 2 11.41 -9.66 0.32
C LEU A 2 10.93 -10.96 -0.35
N ALA A 3 10.38 -11.90 0.41
CA ALA A 3 9.92 -13.19 -0.13
C ALA A 3 8.74 -13.06 -1.11
N LEU A 4 7.79 -12.16 -0.81
CA LEU A 4 6.60 -11.94 -1.66
C LEU A 4 6.92 -11.23 -2.97
N SER A 5 7.84 -10.26 -2.97
CA SER A 5 8.23 -9.59 -4.22
C SER A 5 9.05 -10.49 -5.14
N LYS A 6 9.88 -11.37 -4.56
CA LYS A 6 10.63 -12.39 -5.30
C LYS A 6 9.68 -13.41 -5.93
N TRP A 7 8.76 -13.98 -5.15
CA TRP A 7 7.75 -14.92 -5.66
C TRP A 7 6.87 -14.28 -6.74
N SER A 8 6.41 -13.04 -6.55
CA SER A 8 5.62 -12.31 -7.56
C SER A 8 6.37 -12.14 -8.88
N ARG A 9 7.67 -11.79 -8.82
CA ARG A 9 8.51 -11.68 -10.01
C ARG A 9 8.78 -13.03 -10.68
N GLU A 10 8.89 -14.11 -9.91
CA GLU A 10 9.10 -15.46 -10.42
C GLU A 10 7.83 -16.05 -11.06
N GLN A 11 6.64 -15.76 -10.52
CA GLN A 11 5.37 -16.28 -11.04
C GLN A 11 4.83 -15.48 -12.23
N PHE A 12 4.92 -14.15 -12.19
CA PHE A 12 4.28 -13.28 -13.18
C PHE A 12 5.28 -12.52 -14.07
N GLY A 13 6.58 -12.65 -13.81
CA GLY A 13 7.61 -11.92 -14.54
C GLY A 13 7.49 -10.41 -14.36
N ASP A 14 7.88 -9.68 -15.40
CA ASP A 14 7.62 -8.24 -15.50
C ASP A 14 6.31 -8.03 -16.26
N ILE A 15 5.21 -7.90 -15.52
CA ILE A 15 3.85 -7.74 -16.06
C ILE A 15 3.79 -6.58 -17.06
N PHE A 16 4.57 -5.50 -16.85
CA PHE A 16 4.59 -4.35 -17.74
C PHE A 16 5.29 -4.66 -19.07
N LYS A 17 6.39 -5.41 -19.05
CA LYS A 17 7.04 -5.90 -20.28
C LYS A 17 6.14 -6.86 -21.04
N HIS A 18 5.48 -7.78 -20.35
CA HIS A 18 4.54 -8.70 -21.01
C HIS A 18 3.37 -7.96 -21.66
N LEU A 19 2.86 -6.91 -21.01
CA LEU A 19 1.79 -6.08 -21.56
C LEU A 19 2.24 -5.37 -22.86
N LEU A 20 3.42 -4.75 -22.85
CA LEU A 20 3.99 -4.08 -24.04
C LEU A 20 4.16 -5.05 -25.22
N ILE A 21 4.72 -6.23 -24.96
CA ILE A 21 4.89 -7.25 -26.00
C ILE A 21 3.53 -7.69 -26.57
N ARG A 22 2.51 -7.83 -25.73
CA ARG A 22 1.17 -8.24 -26.18
C ARG A 22 0.46 -7.13 -26.96
N GLU A 23 0.66 -5.87 -26.60
CA GLU A 23 0.18 -4.72 -27.36
C GLU A 23 0.79 -4.70 -28.78
N GLU A 24 2.09 -4.91 -28.89
CA GLU A 24 2.79 -5.01 -30.18
C GLU A 24 2.29 -6.19 -31.03
N ILE A 25 2.08 -7.36 -30.40
CA ILE A 25 1.50 -8.53 -31.09
C ILE A 25 0.10 -8.21 -31.62
N VAL A 26 -0.74 -7.53 -30.83
CA VAL A 26 -2.08 -7.12 -31.29
C VAL A 26 -1.96 -6.25 -32.54
N GLY A 27 -1.10 -5.22 -32.52
CA GLY A 27 -0.88 -4.34 -33.68
C GLY A 27 -0.44 -5.10 -34.93
N LEU A 28 0.52 -6.03 -34.80
CA LEU A 28 0.96 -6.87 -35.92
C LEU A 28 -0.16 -7.77 -36.47
N LYS A 29 -1.07 -8.25 -35.60
CA LYS A 29 -2.21 -9.08 -36.03
C LYS A 29 -3.34 -8.25 -36.63
N GLU A 30 -3.53 -7.01 -36.20
CA GLU A 30 -4.44 -6.05 -36.81
C GLU A 30 -3.98 -5.73 -38.23
N GLU A 31 -2.70 -5.41 -38.41
CA GLU A 31 -2.11 -5.19 -39.74
C GLU A 31 -2.25 -6.42 -40.64
N LEU A 32 -1.96 -7.62 -40.12
CA LEU A 32 -2.14 -8.86 -40.88
C LEU A 32 -3.59 -9.06 -41.34
N PHE A 33 -4.56 -8.77 -40.48
CA PHE A 33 -5.98 -8.91 -40.81
C PHE A 33 -6.44 -7.85 -41.81
N GLU A 34 -5.94 -6.62 -41.71
CA GLU A 34 -6.22 -5.55 -42.67
C GLU A 34 -5.72 -5.90 -44.07
N HIS A 35 -4.51 -6.45 -44.18
CA HIS A 35 -3.95 -6.90 -45.46
C HIS A 35 -4.58 -8.20 -45.97
N SER A 36 -5.05 -9.07 -45.08
CA SER A 36 -5.62 -10.38 -45.42
C SER A 36 -6.77 -10.75 -44.48
N PRO A 37 -8.01 -10.33 -44.77
CA PRO A 37 -9.16 -10.51 -43.90
C PRO A 37 -9.77 -11.92 -44.01
N THR A 38 -8.99 -12.94 -43.67
CA THR A 38 -9.44 -14.34 -43.64
C THR A 38 -10.05 -14.70 -42.29
N THR A 39 -10.86 -15.76 -42.26
CA THR A 39 -11.42 -16.29 -41.01
C THR A 39 -10.33 -16.71 -40.03
N ASP A 40 -9.26 -17.34 -40.53
CA ASP A 40 -8.13 -17.77 -39.69
C ASP A 40 -7.40 -16.58 -39.07
N ASN A 41 -7.12 -15.52 -39.86
CA ASN A 41 -6.50 -14.30 -39.33
C ASN A 41 -7.38 -13.60 -38.30
N LYS A 42 -8.71 -13.61 -38.48
CA LYS A 42 -9.65 -13.10 -37.48
C LYS A 42 -9.59 -13.89 -36.17
N VAL A 43 -9.49 -15.22 -36.24
CA VAL A 43 -9.34 -16.06 -35.05
C VAL A 43 -8.03 -15.74 -34.32
N VAL A 44 -6.92 -15.61 -35.05
CA VAL A 44 -5.62 -15.27 -34.48
C VAL A 44 -5.63 -13.87 -33.84
N LEU A 45 -6.24 -12.88 -34.49
CA LEU A 45 -6.40 -11.53 -33.93
C LEU A 45 -7.22 -11.54 -32.64
N ASN A 46 -8.36 -12.26 -32.63
CA ASN A 46 -9.19 -12.38 -31.44
C ASN A 46 -8.43 -13.04 -30.27
N GLN A 47 -7.61 -14.06 -30.56
CA GLN A 47 -6.77 -14.70 -29.56
C GLN A 47 -5.74 -13.72 -28.98
N ALA A 48 -5.07 -12.93 -29.83
CA ALA A 48 -4.14 -11.89 -29.39
C ALA A 48 -4.82 -10.84 -28.48
N HIS A 49 -6.01 -10.38 -28.86
CA HIS A 49 -6.79 -9.46 -28.02
C HIS A 49 -7.20 -10.08 -26.67
N ALA A 50 -7.57 -11.36 -26.66
CA ALA A 50 -7.94 -12.06 -25.43
C ALA A 50 -6.74 -12.13 -24.46
N GLU A 51 -5.56 -12.46 -24.97
CA GLU A 51 -4.33 -12.47 -24.17
C GLU A 51 -3.95 -11.07 -23.67
N TYR A 52 -4.06 -10.04 -24.52
CA TYR A 52 -3.79 -8.67 -24.12
C TYR A 52 -4.74 -8.20 -22.99
N LYS A 53 -6.04 -8.49 -23.11
CA LYS A 53 -7.03 -8.21 -22.06
C LYS A 53 -6.71 -8.94 -20.76
N HIS A 54 -6.22 -10.17 -20.84
CA HIS A 54 -5.82 -10.92 -19.66
C HIS A 54 -4.65 -10.26 -18.92
N TYR A 55 -3.64 -9.76 -19.64
CA TYR A 55 -2.54 -9.02 -19.02
C TYR A 55 -2.93 -7.64 -18.50
N LEU A 56 -3.90 -6.97 -19.14
CA LEU A 56 -4.49 -5.75 -18.57
C LEU A 56 -5.14 -6.01 -17.21
N HIS A 57 -5.87 -7.12 -17.08
CA HIS A 57 -6.45 -7.53 -15.81
C HIS A 57 -5.39 -7.75 -14.73
N TYR A 58 -4.28 -8.42 -15.06
CA TYR A 58 -3.17 -8.59 -14.11
C TYR A 58 -2.53 -7.27 -13.69
N LYS A 59 -2.39 -6.31 -14.61
CA LYS A 59 -1.92 -4.96 -14.27
C LYS A 59 -2.88 -4.26 -13.31
N GLU A 60 -4.19 -4.36 -13.54
CA GLU A 60 -5.20 -3.80 -12.65
C GLU A 60 -5.18 -4.44 -11.26
N GLU A 61 -5.06 -5.77 -11.19
CA GLU A 61 -4.89 -6.50 -9.93
C GLU A 61 -3.64 -6.09 -9.18
N PHE A 62 -2.52 -5.98 -9.88
CA PHE A 62 -1.26 -5.50 -9.31
C PHE A 62 -1.44 -4.11 -8.70
N TRP A 63 -2.03 -3.16 -9.43
CA TRP A 63 -2.25 -1.81 -8.92
C TRP A 63 -3.29 -1.75 -7.81
N ARG A 64 -4.35 -2.54 -7.86
CA ARG A 64 -5.32 -2.67 -6.77
C ARG A 64 -4.64 -3.20 -5.51
N GLN A 65 -3.85 -4.26 -5.59
CA GLN A 65 -3.08 -4.77 -4.46
C GLN A 65 -2.09 -3.73 -3.96
N LYS A 66 -1.37 -3.05 -4.85
CA LYS A 66 -0.40 -2.02 -4.49
C LYS A 66 -1.07 -0.81 -3.85
N ALA A 67 -2.22 -0.38 -4.35
CA ALA A 67 -3.01 0.73 -3.82
C ALA A 67 -3.68 0.36 -2.50
N SER A 68 -4.13 -0.88 -2.29
CA SER A 68 -4.61 -1.35 -0.99
C SER A 68 -3.46 -1.52 0.01
N ILE A 69 -2.29 -2.00 -0.40
CA ILE A 69 -1.07 -2.02 0.41
C ILE A 69 -0.61 -0.59 0.72
N GLN A 70 -0.73 0.33 -0.24
CA GLN A 70 -0.40 1.73 -0.08
C GLN A 70 -1.41 2.42 0.83
N TRP A 71 -2.72 2.20 0.67
CA TRP A 71 -3.76 2.63 1.60
C TRP A 71 -3.61 2.00 2.98
N TYR A 72 -3.13 0.77 3.08
CA TYR A 72 -2.82 0.16 4.37
C TYR A 72 -1.56 0.77 4.99
N SER A 73 -0.55 1.10 4.17
CA SER A 73 0.70 1.72 4.57
C SER A 73 0.58 3.23 4.84
N GLU A 74 -0.37 3.92 4.22
CA GLU A 74 -0.63 5.36 4.28
C GLU A 74 -1.89 5.69 5.10
N GLY A 75 -2.79 4.74 5.30
CA GLY A 75 -4.10 4.87 5.97
C GLY A 75 -4.00 5.12 7.48
N ASP A 76 -2.80 5.06 8.04
CA ASP A 76 -2.50 5.52 9.40
C ASP A 76 -1.88 6.95 9.41
N LYS A 77 -1.28 7.40 8.30
CA LYS A 77 -0.58 8.71 8.25
C LYS A 77 -1.46 9.89 7.84
N ASN A 78 -2.60 9.67 7.18
CA ASN A 78 -3.38 10.77 6.60
C ASN A 78 -4.86 10.87 7.01
N THR A 79 -5.39 9.99 7.86
CA THR A 79 -6.78 10.15 8.31
C THR A 79 -6.84 11.06 9.54
N LYS A 80 -7.73 12.08 9.51
CA LYS A 80 -8.09 12.90 10.69
C LYS A 80 -8.45 12.01 11.90
N PHE A 81 -8.98 10.81 11.64
CA PHE A 81 -9.29 9.80 12.64
C PHE A 81 -8.04 9.31 13.39
N PHE A 82 -6.97 8.88 12.70
CA PHE A 82 -5.74 8.45 13.34
C PHE A 82 -5.01 9.59 14.06
N HIS A 83 -4.90 10.75 13.42
CA HIS A 83 -4.35 11.96 14.08
C HIS A 83 -5.17 12.35 15.32
N GLY A 84 -6.49 12.21 15.27
CA GLY A 84 -7.40 12.43 16.39
C GLY A 84 -7.18 11.42 17.53
N LEU A 85 -7.08 10.14 17.20
CA LEU A 85 -6.82 9.06 18.17
C LEU A 85 -5.46 9.23 18.85
N VAL A 86 -4.41 9.55 18.09
CA VAL A 86 -3.05 9.80 18.62
C VAL A 86 -3.02 11.05 19.49
N ARG A 87 -3.68 12.15 19.07
CA ARG A 87 -3.81 13.37 19.90
C ARG A 87 -4.58 13.09 21.19
N GLY A 88 -5.66 12.32 21.14
CA GLY A 88 -6.42 11.91 22.32
C GLY A 88 -5.59 11.07 23.28
N ARG A 89 -4.83 10.09 22.76
CA ARG A 89 -3.93 9.25 23.56
C ARG A 89 -2.79 10.07 24.18
N ARG A 90 -2.17 11.00 23.45
CA ARG A 90 -1.16 11.93 24.02
C ARG A 90 -1.75 12.82 25.10
N ARG A 91 -2.95 13.37 24.92
CA ARG A 91 -3.62 14.20 25.94
C ARG A 91 -3.91 13.41 27.22
N ARG A 92 -4.34 12.15 27.09
CA ARG A 92 -4.62 11.27 28.23
C ARG A 92 -3.35 10.83 28.97
N LEU A 93 -2.25 10.60 28.25
CA LEU A 93 -0.99 10.12 28.83
C LEU A 93 -0.06 11.26 29.27
N ASN A 94 -0.37 12.52 28.94
CA ASN A 94 0.38 13.67 29.44
C ASN A 94 0.00 13.92 30.92
N LEU A 95 0.80 13.37 31.83
CA LEU A 95 0.71 13.56 33.27
C LEU A 95 1.12 15.00 33.62
N GLN A 96 0.18 15.94 33.55
CA GLN A 96 0.46 17.35 33.87
C GLN A 96 0.63 17.61 35.37
N LYS A 97 0.16 16.70 36.23
CA LYS A 97 0.10 16.86 37.69
C LYS A 97 0.29 15.51 38.35
N ILE A 98 1.20 15.44 39.31
CA ILE A 98 1.35 14.30 40.23
C ILE A 98 1.11 14.81 41.65
N MET A 99 0.33 14.07 42.42
CA MET A 99 0.01 14.40 43.81
C MET A 99 1.03 13.75 44.73
N LYS A 100 1.73 14.55 45.54
CA LYS A 100 2.68 14.04 46.52
C LYS A 100 1.95 13.42 47.72
N VAL A 101 2.62 12.52 48.45
CA VAL A 101 2.12 11.88 49.69
C VAL A 101 1.71 12.92 50.74
N ALA A 102 2.27 14.14 50.71
CA ALA A 102 1.94 15.26 51.60
C ALA A 102 0.73 16.11 51.15
N ARG A 103 -0.10 15.67 50.19
CA ARG A 103 -1.19 16.44 49.56
C ARG A 103 -0.77 17.75 48.88
N GLU A 104 0.51 17.90 48.58
CA GLU A 104 1.02 19.05 47.82
C GLU A 104 1.03 18.74 46.32
N LEU A 105 0.55 19.68 45.50
CA LEU A 105 0.31 19.47 44.08
C LEU A 105 1.48 19.99 43.25
N ALA A 106 2.33 19.09 42.76
CA ALA A 106 3.38 19.45 41.81
C ALA A 106 2.76 19.67 40.42
N LYS A 107 2.90 20.88 39.88
CA LYS A 107 2.48 21.26 38.52
C LYS A 107 3.72 21.53 37.68
N GLY A 108 3.74 21.00 36.46
CA GLY A 108 4.82 21.24 35.49
C GLY A 108 5.68 20.00 35.23
N GLU A 109 6.06 19.84 33.97
CA GLU A 109 6.72 18.64 33.42
C GLU A 109 8.00 18.27 34.19
N ALA A 110 8.82 19.26 34.57
CA ALA A 110 10.03 19.06 35.36
C ALA A 110 9.76 18.51 36.77
N ALA A 111 8.71 18.99 37.44
CA ALA A 111 8.36 18.57 38.79
C ALA A 111 7.73 17.16 38.81
N VAL A 112 6.97 16.81 37.75
CA VAL A 112 6.37 15.49 37.54
C VAL A 112 7.45 14.43 37.29
N VAL A 113 8.45 14.74 36.45
CA VAL A 113 9.55 13.81 36.13
C VAL A 113 10.43 13.55 37.35
N ALA A 114 10.79 14.60 38.10
CA ALA A 114 11.60 14.46 39.31
C ALA A 114 10.92 13.58 40.39
N GLU A 115 9.62 13.77 40.62
CA GLU A 115 8.89 12.97 41.62
C GLU A 115 8.64 11.53 41.14
N ALA A 116 8.33 11.32 39.85
CA ALA A 116 8.16 9.98 39.31
C ALA A 116 9.43 9.14 39.45
N THR A 117 10.60 9.73 39.18
CA THR A 117 11.90 9.03 39.28
C THR A 117 12.21 8.65 40.73
N ARG A 118 11.81 9.48 41.70
CA ARG A 118 11.99 9.24 43.13
C ARG A 118 11.16 8.05 43.65
N ILE A 119 10.00 7.77 43.06
CA ILE A 119 9.11 6.68 43.47
C ILE A 119 9.64 5.30 43.03
N PHE A 120 10.35 5.22 41.90
CA PHE A 120 10.84 3.96 41.33
C PHE A 120 12.28 3.58 41.73
N GLN A 121 12.95 4.38 42.57
CA GLN A 121 14.32 4.14 43.05
C GLN A 121 14.40 3.52 44.46
N ASN A 122 13.28 3.06 45.02
CA ASN A 122 13.23 2.25 46.26
C ASN A 122 12.76 0.83 45.95
#